data_AF-A0A955GIC3-F1
#
_entry.id   AF-A0A955GIC3-F1
#
_cell.length_a   1.000
_cell.length_b   1.000
_cell.length_c   1.000
_cell.angle_alpha   90.00
_cell.angle_beta   90.00
_cell.angle_gamma   90.00
#
_symmetry.space_group_name_H-M   'P 1'
#
loop_
_entity.id
_entity.type
_entity.pdbx_description
1 polymer ?
#
loop_
_entity_poly.entity_id
_entity_poly.type
_entity_poly.pdbx_seq_one_letter_code
_entity_poly.pdbx_strand_id
1 'polypeptide(L)'
;MSKSTSQLKNVPKKTKSSNKLPNLRQIKTLNAYNFIDLGAGDGASLVNIERIIGGNGVGVELSTKKVQKAFELKRNVYQGNALDLHKIPGKVDFVTCDNFLEHLLTFEDVYSMLEQASKVARKFIYVRHPSFENVDYLKSLGLRTYWSHWHGHTAHVTIKDFVEMFNRLGIYDVKVVPVCKIKDSTDDKILPVGAPIDQHDYDEQMHGKKPKVKFDRDLYYAFDIIAMLPGNENQTPKLLYKDRLTKTSHPFFSDYELEIKDIQKQVRKLQREIDGFRATIAYRVHTRFKRVLGR
;
A
#
# COMPACT_ATOMS: atom_id res chain seq x y z
N MET A 1 -66.37 15.01 -36.31
CA MET A 1 -65.81 14.62 -34.99
C MET A 1 -64.30 14.57 -35.12
N SER A 2 -63.60 15.70 -35.02
CA SER A 2 -63.01 16.30 -33.80
C SER A 2 -61.71 15.62 -33.34
N LYS A 3 -60.60 16.22 -33.81
CA LYS A 3 -59.31 16.49 -33.14
C LYS A 3 -58.71 15.42 -32.21
N SER A 4 -57.59 14.82 -32.64
CA SER A 4 -56.57 14.27 -31.73
C SER A 4 -55.25 15.00 -31.95
N THR A 5 -54.95 15.91 -31.02
CA THR A 5 -53.81 16.81 -31.03
C THR A 5 -52.62 16.10 -30.39
N SER A 6 -51.59 15.77 -31.19
CA SER A 6 -50.33 15.24 -30.69
C SER A 6 -49.52 16.34 -29.99
N GLN A 7 -49.49 16.30 -28.66
CA GLN A 7 -48.60 17.15 -27.87
C GLN A 7 -47.29 16.40 -27.62
N LEU A 8 -46.30 16.60 -28.51
CA LEU A 8 -44.91 16.25 -28.26
C LEU A 8 -44.39 17.17 -27.13
N LYS A 9 -44.24 16.59 -25.93
CA LYS A 9 -43.64 17.26 -24.78
C LYS A 9 -42.17 17.54 -25.10
N ASN A 10 -41.82 18.83 -25.15
CA ASN A 10 -40.45 19.31 -25.19
C ASN A 10 -39.69 18.82 -23.94
N VAL A 11 -38.93 17.73 -24.09
CA VAL A 11 -37.95 17.31 -23.07
C VAL A 11 -36.81 18.33 -23.12
N PRO A 12 -36.56 19.10 -22.04
CA PRO A 12 -35.44 20.04 -22.02
C PRO A 12 -34.15 19.26 -22.25
N LYS A 13 -33.45 19.59 -23.34
CA LYS A 13 -32.08 19.11 -23.59
C LYS A 13 -31.23 19.56 -22.41
N LYS A 14 -30.98 18.67 -21.45
CA LYS A 14 -29.98 18.89 -20.39
C LYS A 14 -28.66 19.19 -21.09
N THR A 15 -28.27 20.46 -21.09
CA THR A 15 -26.94 20.89 -21.47
C THR A 15 -25.98 20.19 -20.52
N LYS A 16 -25.34 19.12 -20.99
CA LYS A 16 -24.30 18.42 -20.25
C LYS A 16 -23.12 19.38 -20.13
N SER A 17 -23.12 20.18 -19.05
CA SER A 17 -21.88 20.77 -18.55
C SER A 17 -20.96 19.60 -18.24
N SER A 18 -20.03 19.32 -19.14
CA SER A 18 -18.96 18.37 -18.90
C SER A 18 -18.05 18.98 -17.84
N ASN A 19 -18.42 18.84 -16.57
CA ASN A 19 -17.55 19.22 -15.47
C ASN A 19 -16.25 18.44 -15.65
N LYS A 20 -15.17 19.17 -15.96
CA LYS A 20 -13.86 18.57 -16.17
C LYS A 20 -13.45 17.88 -14.87
N LEU A 21 -13.12 16.59 -14.95
CA LEU A 21 -12.70 15.82 -13.79
C LEU A 21 -11.43 16.42 -13.16
N PRO A 22 -11.30 16.30 -11.83
CA PRO A 22 -10.08 16.70 -11.14
C PRO A 22 -8.89 15.89 -11.68
N ASN A 23 -7.80 16.58 -12.02
CA ASN A 23 -6.57 15.99 -12.56
C ASN A 23 -5.38 16.34 -11.68
N LEU A 24 -4.47 15.39 -11.48
CA LEU A 24 -3.32 15.51 -10.59
C LEU A 24 -2.49 16.78 -10.85
N ARG A 25 -2.38 17.21 -12.11
CA ARG A 25 -1.66 18.45 -12.50
C ARG A 25 -2.30 19.74 -11.97
N GLN A 26 -3.51 19.68 -11.45
CA GLN A 26 -4.20 20.82 -10.83
C GLN A 26 -3.76 21.04 -9.38
N ILE A 27 -3.09 20.06 -8.76
CA ILE A 27 -2.50 20.23 -7.44
C ILE A 27 -1.27 21.13 -7.57
N LYS A 28 -1.36 22.34 -7.02
CA LYS A 28 -0.24 23.32 -7.06
C LYS A 28 0.89 22.94 -6.11
N THR A 29 0.54 22.38 -4.94
CA THR A 29 1.51 21.90 -3.95
C THR A 29 0.91 20.81 -3.07
N LEU A 30 1.75 19.86 -2.67
CA LEU A 30 1.39 18.80 -1.72
C LEU A 30 1.33 19.28 -0.27
N ASN A 31 1.91 20.45 0.05
CA ASN A 31 1.94 20.97 1.43
C ASN A 31 0.55 21.31 1.99
N ALA A 32 -0.49 21.36 1.14
CA ALA A 32 -1.88 21.56 1.54
C ALA A 32 -2.53 20.32 2.19
N TYR A 33 -1.87 19.16 2.13
CA TYR A 33 -2.41 17.88 2.59
C TYR A 33 -1.51 17.26 3.67
N ASN A 34 -2.14 16.53 4.59
CA ASN A 34 -1.41 15.70 5.53
C ASN A 34 -0.90 14.41 4.87
N PHE A 35 -1.64 13.84 3.92
CA PHE A 35 -1.24 12.60 3.25
C PHE A 35 -1.75 12.45 1.83
N ILE A 36 -1.19 11.48 1.12
CA ILE A 36 -1.63 11.05 -0.21
C ILE A 36 -2.02 9.56 -0.14
N ASP A 37 -3.15 9.21 -0.74
CA ASP A 37 -3.60 7.83 -0.90
C ASP A 37 -3.46 7.35 -2.35
N LEU A 38 -2.61 6.35 -2.58
CA LEU A 38 -2.29 5.81 -3.90
C LEU A 38 -3.24 4.69 -4.28
N GLY A 39 -3.81 4.77 -5.48
CA GLY A 39 -4.84 3.81 -5.91
C GLY A 39 -6.16 4.00 -5.17
N ALA A 40 -6.51 5.27 -4.88
CA ALA A 40 -7.63 5.60 -4.00
C ALA A 40 -9.01 5.12 -4.50
N GLY A 41 -9.11 4.64 -5.74
CA GLY A 41 -10.34 4.14 -6.31
C GLY A 41 -11.43 5.20 -6.37
N ASP A 42 -12.59 4.89 -5.79
CA ASP A 42 -13.67 5.86 -5.63
C ASP A 42 -13.51 6.76 -4.38
N GLY A 43 -12.36 6.67 -3.70
CA GLY A 43 -12.00 7.37 -2.47
C GLY A 43 -12.45 6.69 -1.18
N ALA A 44 -12.90 5.43 -1.21
CA ALA A 44 -13.24 4.70 0.01
C ALA A 44 -12.04 4.47 0.93
N SER A 45 -10.87 4.12 0.36
CA SER A 45 -9.61 3.99 1.09
C SER A 45 -9.20 5.31 1.73
N LEU A 46 -9.28 6.43 0.98
CA LEU A 46 -9.01 7.78 1.47
C LEU A 46 -9.80 8.08 2.75
N VAL A 47 -11.14 7.91 2.71
CA VAL A 47 -12.02 8.14 3.87
C VAL A 47 -11.67 7.20 5.02
N ASN A 48 -11.32 5.94 4.72
CA ASN A 48 -10.91 5.00 5.74
C ASN A 48 -9.63 5.48 6.45
N ILE A 49 -8.62 5.92 5.71
CA ILE A 49 -7.36 6.45 6.24
C ILE A 49 -7.59 7.72 7.08
N GLU A 50 -8.42 8.66 6.60
CA GLU A 50 -8.80 9.85 7.38
C GLU A 50 -9.42 9.47 8.72
N ARG A 51 -10.21 8.40 8.76
CA ARG A 51 -10.81 7.89 10.00
C ARG A 51 -9.80 7.19 10.92
N ILE A 52 -8.90 6.36 10.38
CA ILE A 52 -8.02 5.51 11.20
C ILE A 52 -6.71 6.17 11.62
N ILE A 53 -6.14 7.04 10.79
CA ILE A 53 -4.87 7.74 11.05
C ILE A 53 -5.14 9.22 11.33
N GLY A 54 -6.16 9.82 10.72
CA GLY A 54 -6.45 11.24 10.82
C GLY A 54 -5.77 12.08 9.74
N GLY A 55 -6.10 13.38 9.75
CA GLY A 55 -5.59 14.37 8.81
C GLY A 55 -6.43 14.51 7.54
N ASN A 56 -6.13 15.53 6.74
CA ASN A 56 -6.76 15.78 5.45
C ASN A 56 -5.93 15.17 4.31
N GLY A 57 -6.54 14.29 3.52
CA GLY A 57 -5.84 13.57 2.47
C GLY A 57 -6.19 14.02 1.05
N VAL A 58 -5.40 13.52 0.09
CA VAL A 58 -5.74 13.56 -1.33
C VAL A 58 -5.50 12.18 -1.95
N GLY A 59 -6.47 11.68 -2.72
CA GLY A 59 -6.35 10.42 -3.43
C GLY A 59 -5.81 10.61 -4.85
N VAL A 60 -5.01 9.65 -5.33
CA VAL A 60 -4.58 9.56 -6.72
C VAL A 60 -5.08 8.26 -7.32
N GLU A 61 -5.75 8.35 -8.47
CA GLU A 61 -6.35 7.21 -9.15
C GLU A 61 -6.17 7.33 -10.67
N LEU A 62 -5.81 6.23 -11.33
CA LEU A 62 -5.58 6.21 -12.78
C LEU A 62 -6.90 6.15 -13.57
N SER A 63 -7.88 5.39 -13.05
CA SER A 63 -9.15 5.12 -13.68
C SER A 63 -10.08 6.34 -13.69
N THR A 64 -10.34 6.88 -14.89
CA THR A 64 -11.32 7.96 -15.10
C THR A 64 -12.68 7.65 -14.49
N LYS A 65 -13.14 6.39 -14.60
CA LYS A 65 -14.45 5.95 -14.09
C LYS A 65 -14.50 6.03 -12.56
N LYS A 66 -13.44 5.60 -11.87
CA LYS A 66 -13.38 5.64 -10.41
C LYS A 66 -13.24 7.08 -9.90
N VAL A 67 -12.45 7.92 -10.57
CA VAL A 67 -12.33 9.36 -10.26
C VAL A 67 -13.67 10.08 -10.44
N GLN A 68 -14.42 9.78 -11.51
CA GLN A 68 -15.77 10.31 -11.71
C GLN A 68 -16.69 9.94 -10.54
N LYS A 69 -16.63 8.68 -10.09
CA LYS A 69 -17.41 8.23 -8.94
C LYS A 69 -16.99 8.95 -7.65
N ALA A 70 -15.69 9.11 -7.41
CA ALA A 70 -15.16 9.86 -6.27
C ALA A 70 -15.63 11.32 -6.28
N PHE A 71 -15.60 11.97 -7.45
CA PHE A 71 -16.05 13.34 -7.65
C PHE A 71 -17.55 13.49 -7.33
N GLU A 72 -18.39 12.56 -7.79
CA GLU A 72 -19.83 12.52 -7.45
C GLU A 72 -20.06 12.36 -5.94
N LEU A 73 -19.19 11.61 -5.27
CA LEU A 73 -19.19 11.43 -3.81
C LEU A 73 -18.52 12.60 -3.06
N LYS A 74 -18.10 13.66 -3.77
CA LYS A 74 -17.40 14.84 -3.22
C LYS A 74 -16.12 14.47 -2.46
N ARG A 75 -15.43 13.42 -2.90
CA ARG A 75 -14.15 12.98 -2.33
C ARG A 75 -12.99 13.61 -3.07
N ASN A 76 -11.91 13.91 -2.34
CA ASN A 76 -10.73 14.60 -2.85
C ASN A 76 -9.80 13.65 -3.62
N VAL A 77 -10.26 13.11 -4.74
CA VAL A 77 -9.49 12.17 -5.59
C VAL A 77 -9.21 12.82 -6.94
N TYR A 78 -7.95 12.79 -7.36
CA TYR A 78 -7.49 13.34 -8.63
C TYR A 78 -7.09 12.23 -9.59
N GLN A 79 -7.43 12.41 -10.86
CA GLN A 79 -6.94 11.52 -11.91
C GLN A 79 -5.46 11.75 -12.17
N GLY A 80 -4.64 10.71 -12.07
CA GLY A 80 -3.23 10.79 -12.42
C GLY A 80 -2.47 9.47 -12.28
N ASN A 81 -1.26 9.46 -12.82
CA ASN A 81 -0.31 8.37 -12.57
C ASN A 81 0.44 8.69 -11.27
N ALA A 82 0.38 7.79 -10.27
CA ALA A 82 1.08 7.97 -9.01
C ALA A 82 2.62 8.04 -9.18
N LEU A 83 3.17 7.52 -10.29
CA LEU A 83 4.59 7.68 -10.61
C LEU A 83 4.99 9.13 -10.93
N ASP A 84 4.03 10.01 -11.20
CA ASP A 84 4.25 11.43 -11.47
C ASP A 84 4.23 12.31 -10.21
N LEU A 85 4.08 11.73 -9.01
CA LEU A 85 3.92 12.50 -7.76
C LEU A 85 5.09 13.43 -7.45
N HIS A 86 6.33 13.00 -7.73
CA HIS A 86 7.54 13.81 -7.54
C HIS A 86 7.54 15.10 -8.38
N LYS A 87 6.69 15.21 -9.40
CA LYS A 87 6.56 16.41 -10.24
C LYS A 87 5.73 17.50 -9.56
N ILE A 88 5.03 17.19 -8.47
CA ILE A 88 4.22 18.14 -7.71
C ILE A 88 5.06 18.73 -6.57
N PRO A 89 5.21 20.05 -6.47
CA PRO A 89 6.02 20.67 -5.43
C PRO A 89 5.50 20.38 -4.01
N GLY A 90 6.43 20.18 -3.08
CA GLY A 90 6.13 19.99 -1.65
C GLY A 90 6.14 18.53 -1.21
N LYS A 91 5.74 18.31 0.03
CA LYS A 91 5.69 16.97 0.65
C LYS A 91 4.46 16.85 1.54
N VAL A 92 4.07 15.62 1.81
CA VAL A 92 3.04 15.27 2.79
C VAL A 92 3.67 14.59 4.01
N ASP A 93 2.93 14.47 5.11
CA ASP A 93 3.44 13.78 6.29
C ASP A 93 3.62 12.29 6.01
N PHE A 94 2.68 11.65 5.32
CA PHE A 94 2.75 10.24 4.97
C PHE A 94 2.05 9.92 3.65
N VAL A 95 2.36 8.75 3.10
CA VAL A 95 1.72 8.20 1.90
C VAL A 95 1.10 6.86 2.25
N THR A 96 -0.09 6.57 1.72
CA THR A 96 -0.80 5.30 1.93
C THR A 96 -0.98 4.53 0.64
N CYS A 97 -0.88 3.20 0.74
CA CYS A 97 -1.22 2.24 -0.30
C CYS A 97 -2.12 1.16 0.32
N ASP A 98 -3.44 1.30 0.26
CA ASP A 98 -4.39 0.36 0.88
C ASP A 98 -5.00 -0.58 -0.18
N ASN A 99 -4.57 -1.86 -0.20
CA ASN A 99 -4.99 -2.89 -1.16
C ASN A 99 -4.92 -2.39 -2.61
N PHE A 100 -3.73 -1.93 -2.97
CA PHE A 100 -3.42 -1.32 -4.27
C PHE A 100 -2.23 -1.99 -4.96
N LEU A 101 -1.15 -2.25 -4.21
CA LEU A 101 0.13 -2.66 -4.80
C LEU A 101 0.06 -4.04 -5.46
N GLU A 102 -0.85 -4.91 -5.04
CA GLU A 102 -1.12 -6.22 -5.65
C GLU A 102 -1.62 -6.11 -7.09
N HIS A 103 -2.19 -4.95 -7.47
CA HIS A 103 -2.68 -4.69 -8.81
C HIS A 103 -1.60 -4.23 -9.79
N LEU A 104 -0.37 -4.03 -9.32
CA LEU A 104 0.76 -3.67 -10.18
C LEU A 104 1.32 -4.92 -10.86
N LEU A 105 1.76 -4.75 -12.12
CA LEU A 105 2.12 -5.87 -13.00
C LEU A 105 3.36 -6.64 -12.52
N THR A 106 4.32 -5.93 -11.93
CA THR A 106 5.62 -6.50 -11.55
C THR A 106 6.09 -6.01 -10.19
N PHE A 107 7.04 -6.75 -9.61
CA PHE A 107 7.72 -6.33 -8.38
C PHE A 107 8.49 -5.02 -8.54
N GLU A 108 9.01 -4.74 -9.74
CA GLU A 108 9.71 -3.50 -10.02
C GLU A 108 8.76 -2.31 -10.11
N ASP A 109 7.51 -2.52 -10.55
CA ASP A 109 6.47 -1.49 -10.48
C ASP A 109 6.10 -1.17 -9.02
N VAL A 110 6.00 -2.20 -8.16
CA VAL A 110 5.79 -2.03 -6.71
C VAL A 110 6.95 -1.25 -6.09
N TYR A 111 8.19 -1.64 -6.38
CA TYR A 111 9.38 -0.94 -5.91
C TYR A 111 9.39 0.53 -6.38
N SER A 112 9.13 0.76 -7.66
CA SER A 112 9.05 2.11 -8.24
C SER A 112 7.98 2.96 -7.54
N MET A 113 6.83 2.37 -7.22
CA MET A 113 5.78 3.06 -6.48
C MET A 113 6.22 3.45 -5.06
N LEU A 114 6.85 2.53 -4.33
CA LEU A 114 7.39 2.78 -3.00
C LEU A 114 8.52 3.84 -3.04
N GLU A 115 9.33 3.84 -4.08
CA GLU A 115 10.36 4.86 -4.31
C GLU A 115 9.72 6.25 -4.47
N GLN A 116 8.65 6.36 -5.26
CA GLN A 116 7.92 7.62 -5.44
C GLN A 116 7.24 8.08 -4.15
N ALA A 117 6.64 7.15 -3.40
CA ALA A 117 6.07 7.44 -2.08
C ALA A 117 7.15 8.00 -1.13
N SER A 118 8.36 7.41 -1.12
CA SER A 118 9.47 7.85 -0.26
C SER A 118 9.96 9.27 -0.60
N LYS A 119 9.87 9.68 -1.86
CA LYS A 119 10.28 11.02 -2.31
C LYS A 119 9.35 12.12 -1.79
N VAL A 120 8.05 11.82 -1.66
CA VAL A 120 7.02 12.81 -1.29
C VAL A 120 6.54 12.73 0.15
N ALA A 121 6.76 11.62 0.85
CA ALA A 121 6.49 11.51 2.28
C ALA A 121 7.60 12.19 3.13
N ARG A 122 7.21 12.74 4.29
CA ARG A 122 8.13 13.28 5.30
C ARG A 122 8.44 12.29 6.41
N LYS A 123 7.42 11.53 6.86
CA LYS A 123 7.49 10.73 8.08
C LYS A 123 7.48 9.23 7.81
N PHE A 124 6.47 8.72 7.10
CA PHE A 124 6.35 7.28 6.86
C PHE A 124 5.54 6.96 5.60
N ILE A 125 5.67 5.71 5.17
CA ILE A 125 4.81 5.07 4.17
C ILE A 125 3.98 4.01 4.90
N TYR A 126 2.67 3.99 4.66
CA TYR A 126 1.76 2.99 5.18
C TYR A 126 1.23 2.13 4.04
N VAL A 127 1.35 0.82 4.16
CA VAL A 127 0.86 -0.14 3.18
C VAL A 127 -0.11 -1.09 3.90
N ARG A 128 -1.33 -1.24 3.39
CA ARG A 128 -2.13 -2.44 3.66
C ARG A 128 -2.06 -3.32 2.43
N HIS A 129 -1.67 -4.58 2.61
CA HIS A 129 -1.53 -5.53 1.51
C HIS A 129 -2.12 -6.89 1.89
N PRO A 130 -2.84 -7.57 0.98
CA PRO A 130 -3.28 -8.94 1.18
C PRO A 130 -2.10 -9.86 1.49
N SER A 131 -2.33 -10.89 2.31
CA SER A 131 -1.29 -11.84 2.66
C SER A 131 -1.06 -12.85 1.54
N PHE A 132 0.20 -13.01 1.13
CA PHE A 132 0.66 -14.06 0.19
C PHE A 132 1.66 -15.03 0.84
N GLU A 133 1.87 -14.95 2.16
CA GLU A 133 2.90 -15.74 2.89
C GLU A 133 2.66 -17.26 2.85
N ASN A 134 1.41 -17.69 2.69
CA ASN A 134 0.99 -19.09 2.90
C ASN A 134 0.39 -19.74 1.65
N VAL A 135 0.70 -19.23 0.44
CA VAL A 135 0.11 -19.73 -0.81
C VAL A 135 0.42 -21.22 -1.01
N ASP A 136 1.68 -21.63 -0.91
CA ASP A 136 2.09 -23.03 -1.12
C ASP A 136 1.57 -23.96 -0.03
N TYR A 137 1.55 -23.47 1.22
CA TYR A 137 0.97 -24.21 2.35
C TYR A 137 -0.51 -24.50 2.12
N LEU A 138 -1.31 -23.48 1.79
CA LEU A 138 -2.73 -23.66 1.51
C LEU A 138 -2.95 -24.59 0.31
N LYS A 139 -2.16 -24.43 -0.75
CA LYS A 139 -2.22 -25.29 -1.93
C LYS A 139 -1.96 -26.75 -1.58
N SER A 140 -1.01 -27.04 -0.69
CA SER A 140 -0.72 -28.40 -0.22
C SER A 140 -1.90 -29.06 0.53
N LEU A 141 -2.80 -28.24 1.07
CA LEU A 141 -4.03 -28.69 1.73
C LEU A 141 -5.24 -28.75 0.78
N GLY A 142 -5.06 -28.50 -0.52
CA GLY A 142 -6.16 -28.39 -1.48
C GLY A 142 -7.00 -27.12 -1.29
N LEU A 143 -6.42 -26.08 -0.69
CA LEU A 143 -7.07 -24.81 -0.35
C LEU A 143 -6.32 -23.61 -0.97
N ARG A 144 -6.92 -22.43 -0.91
CA ARG A 144 -6.30 -21.12 -1.22
C ARG A 144 -7.10 -19.99 -0.59
N THR A 145 -6.53 -18.79 -0.50
CA THR A 145 -7.33 -17.58 -0.26
C THR A 145 -7.98 -17.13 -1.56
N TYR A 146 -9.13 -16.44 -1.51
CA TYR A 146 -9.77 -16.02 -2.76
C TYR A 146 -8.89 -15.03 -3.54
N TRP A 147 -8.18 -14.13 -2.84
CA TRP A 147 -7.40 -13.05 -3.47
C TRP A 147 -6.10 -13.54 -4.08
N SER A 148 -5.63 -14.75 -3.75
CA SER A 148 -4.41 -15.30 -4.35
C SER A 148 -4.61 -15.82 -5.77
N HIS A 149 -5.83 -15.69 -6.31
CA HIS A 149 -6.19 -16.16 -7.64
C HIS A 149 -7.18 -15.18 -8.28
N TRP A 150 -6.81 -13.91 -8.29
CA TRP A 150 -7.50 -12.89 -9.09
C TRP A 150 -6.61 -12.52 -10.27
N HIS A 151 -7.17 -12.39 -11.47
CA HIS A 151 -6.42 -11.87 -12.62
C HIS A 151 -5.88 -10.46 -12.36
N GLY A 152 -6.60 -9.69 -11.55
CA GLY A 152 -6.19 -8.35 -11.15
C GLY A 152 -5.08 -8.32 -10.13
N HIS A 153 -4.73 -9.42 -9.46
CA HIS A 153 -3.64 -9.49 -8.48
C HIS A 153 -2.42 -10.11 -9.15
N THR A 154 -1.58 -9.25 -9.73
CA THR A 154 -0.44 -9.68 -10.53
C THR A 154 0.87 -9.68 -9.72
N ALA A 155 0.97 -8.83 -8.70
CA ALA A 155 2.09 -8.81 -7.78
C ALA A 155 1.70 -9.46 -6.43
N HIS A 156 2.09 -10.72 -6.24
CA HIS A 156 1.95 -11.43 -4.96
C HIS A 156 3.15 -11.15 -4.06
N VAL A 157 3.24 -9.93 -3.51
CA VAL A 157 4.38 -9.46 -2.72
C VAL A 157 4.28 -9.97 -1.28
N THR A 158 5.35 -10.59 -0.78
CA THR A 158 5.44 -11.05 0.61
C THR A 158 6.00 -9.96 1.53
N ILE A 159 5.90 -10.14 2.84
CA ILE A 159 6.54 -9.26 3.85
C ILE A 159 8.05 -9.18 3.61
N LYS A 160 8.67 -10.33 3.32
CA LYS A 160 10.11 -10.38 3.04
C LYS A 160 10.48 -9.48 1.87
N ASP A 161 9.68 -9.51 0.80
CA ASP A 161 9.89 -8.68 -0.39
C ASP A 161 9.73 -7.20 -0.06
N PHE A 162 8.70 -6.82 0.72
CA PHE A 162 8.55 -5.43 1.18
C PHE A 162 9.75 -4.96 2.00
N VAL A 163 10.23 -5.77 2.94
CA VAL A 163 11.41 -5.43 3.76
C VAL A 163 12.65 -5.25 2.88
N GLU A 164 12.85 -6.11 1.89
CA GLU A 164 13.96 -5.96 0.93
C GLU A 164 13.84 -4.68 0.09
N MET A 165 12.64 -4.37 -0.41
CA MET A 165 12.37 -3.13 -1.14
C MET A 165 12.62 -1.89 -0.28
N PHE A 166 12.17 -1.87 0.97
CA PHE A 166 12.43 -0.76 1.88
C PHE A 166 13.92 -0.63 2.23
N ASN A 167 14.62 -1.75 2.44
CA ASN A 167 16.07 -1.75 2.67
C ASN A 167 16.83 -1.15 1.49
N ARG A 168 16.44 -1.47 0.24
CA ARG A 168 16.99 -0.87 -0.99
C ARG A 168 16.80 0.65 -1.04
N LEU A 169 15.70 1.15 -0.48
CA LEU A 169 15.40 2.59 -0.34
C LEU A 169 16.11 3.25 0.85
N GLY A 170 16.90 2.51 1.63
CA GLY A 170 17.54 3.02 2.86
C GLY A 170 16.57 3.18 4.03
N ILE A 171 15.41 2.52 3.97
CA ILE A 171 14.36 2.56 5.00
C ILE A 171 14.44 1.27 5.80
N TYR A 172 15.00 1.35 7.01
CA TYR A 172 15.29 0.17 7.83
C TYR A 172 14.29 -0.04 8.97
N ASP A 173 13.58 1.00 9.40
CA ASP A 173 12.57 0.89 10.47
C ASP A 173 11.21 0.58 9.86
N VAL A 174 10.93 -0.73 9.76
CA VAL A 174 9.71 -1.28 9.20
C VAL A 174 8.97 -2.04 10.30
N LYS A 175 7.69 -1.69 10.50
CA LYS A 175 6.79 -2.38 11.42
C LYS A 175 5.73 -3.11 10.63
N VAL A 176 5.46 -4.35 11.00
CA VAL A 176 4.45 -5.21 10.36
C VAL A 176 3.42 -5.60 11.40
N VAL A 177 2.15 -5.37 11.09
CA VAL A 177 1.02 -5.69 11.96
C VAL A 177 0.07 -6.61 11.20
N PRO A 178 -0.19 -7.83 11.68
CA PRO A 178 -1.15 -8.73 11.03
C PRO A 178 -2.58 -8.20 11.12
N VAL A 179 -3.36 -8.44 10.07
CA VAL A 179 -4.78 -8.07 9.99
C VAL A 179 -5.61 -9.34 9.84
N CYS A 180 -6.50 -9.58 10.82
CA CYS A 180 -7.47 -10.68 10.86
C CYS A 180 -6.86 -12.09 10.71
N LYS A 181 -6.77 -12.82 11.82
CA LYS A 181 -6.24 -14.20 11.83
C LYS A 181 -7.27 -15.19 11.25
N ILE A 182 -6.81 -16.05 10.34
CA ILE A 182 -7.55 -17.20 9.81
C ILE A 182 -7.21 -18.43 10.65
N LYS A 183 -8.21 -19.02 11.31
CA LYS A 183 -7.97 -20.12 12.26
C LYS A 183 -7.99 -21.50 11.61
N ASP A 184 -8.83 -21.67 10.61
CA ASP A 184 -9.09 -22.94 9.94
C ASP A 184 -9.77 -22.70 8.59
N SER A 185 -10.03 -23.78 7.86
CA SER A 185 -10.62 -23.70 6.53
C SER A 185 -12.11 -23.36 6.52
N THR A 186 -12.79 -23.22 7.65
CA THR A 186 -14.21 -22.79 7.68
C THR A 186 -14.39 -21.31 7.36
N ASP A 187 -13.32 -20.53 7.46
CA ASP A 187 -13.28 -19.11 7.09
C ASP A 187 -13.73 -18.91 5.63
N ASP A 188 -14.58 -17.92 5.39
CA ASP A 188 -15.20 -17.66 4.09
C ASP A 188 -14.19 -17.14 3.06
N LYS A 189 -13.03 -16.66 3.48
CA LYS A 189 -11.94 -16.23 2.58
C LYS A 189 -11.14 -17.40 2.02
N ILE A 190 -11.33 -18.60 2.58
CA ILE A 190 -10.65 -19.82 2.15
C ILE A 190 -11.53 -20.58 1.15
N LEU A 191 -10.99 -20.80 -0.04
CA LEU A 191 -11.62 -21.53 -1.14
C LEU A 191 -10.93 -22.88 -1.38
N PRO A 192 -11.62 -23.88 -1.95
CA PRO A 192 -10.95 -25.05 -2.50
C PRO A 192 -10.05 -24.63 -3.66
N VAL A 193 -8.91 -25.30 -3.83
CA VAL A 193 -7.92 -24.94 -4.86
C VAL A 193 -8.52 -24.92 -6.27
N GLY A 194 -9.48 -25.80 -6.54
CA GLY A 194 -10.20 -25.91 -7.82
C GLY A 194 -11.34 -24.92 -8.05
N ALA A 195 -11.63 -24.01 -7.11
CA ALA A 195 -12.63 -22.96 -7.34
C ALA A 195 -12.26 -22.10 -8.58
N PRO A 196 -13.23 -21.48 -9.28
CA PRO A 196 -12.93 -20.59 -10.40
C PRO A 196 -12.02 -19.41 -10.00
N ILE A 197 -11.40 -18.76 -10.97
CA ILE A 197 -10.63 -17.53 -10.77
C ILE A 197 -11.57 -16.33 -10.51
N ASP A 198 -11.07 -15.23 -9.94
CA ASP A 198 -11.83 -14.00 -9.65
C ASP A 198 -13.06 -14.22 -8.75
N GLN A 199 -12.89 -15.04 -7.71
CA GLN A 199 -13.96 -15.34 -6.76
C GLN A 199 -13.83 -14.54 -5.48
N HIS A 200 -14.93 -14.43 -4.75
CA HIS A 200 -14.97 -13.77 -3.44
C HIS A 200 -15.18 -14.83 -2.34
N ASP A 201 -15.96 -14.49 -1.33
CA ASP A 201 -16.31 -15.32 -0.19
C ASP A 201 -16.86 -16.69 -0.63
N TYR A 202 -16.54 -17.72 0.15
CA TYR A 202 -16.85 -19.11 -0.14
C TYR A 202 -18.35 -19.36 -0.28
N ASP A 203 -18.72 -19.95 -1.40
CA ASP A 203 -20.06 -20.47 -1.69
C ASP A 203 -19.91 -21.93 -2.15
N GLU A 204 -20.44 -22.88 -1.38
CA GLU A 204 -20.32 -24.31 -1.69
C GLU A 204 -20.97 -24.68 -3.04
N GLN A 205 -22.05 -24.01 -3.45
CA GLN A 205 -22.71 -24.29 -4.72
C GLN A 205 -21.84 -23.88 -5.91
N MET A 206 -21.12 -22.78 -5.77
CA MET A 206 -20.28 -22.23 -6.83
C MET A 206 -18.86 -22.83 -6.84
N HIS A 207 -18.28 -23.04 -5.66
CA HIS A 207 -16.88 -23.42 -5.49
C HIS A 207 -16.69 -24.90 -5.22
N GLY A 208 -17.76 -25.63 -4.92
CA GLY A 208 -17.72 -27.02 -4.50
C GLY A 208 -17.28 -27.19 -3.05
N LYS A 209 -17.19 -28.44 -2.60
CA LYS A 209 -16.77 -28.77 -1.23
C LYS A 209 -15.29 -28.44 -1.02
N LYS A 210 -14.97 -27.80 0.11
CA LYS A 210 -13.57 -27.60 0.55
C LYS A 210 -13.19 -28.54 1.71
N PRO A 211 -11.93 -29.02 1.76
CA PRO A 211 -11.41 -29.76 2.91
C PRO A 211 -11.63 -29.01 4.23
N LYS A 212 -12.01 -29.72 5.30
CA LYS A 212 -12.12 -29.19 6.66
C LYS A 212 -10.79 -29.41 7.38
N VAL A 213 -10.00 -28.35 7.55
CA VAL A 213 -8.64 -28.41 8.08
C VAL A 213 -8.45 -27.32 9.12
N LYS A 214 -7.97 -27.68 10.30
CA LYS A 214 -7.43 -26.72 11.27
C LYS A 214 -5.98 -26.42 10.89
N PHE A 215 -5.61 -25.16 10.77
CA PHE A 215 -4.26 -24.82 10.34
C PHE A 215 -3.25 -25.03 11.48
N ASP A 216 -2.07 -25.54 11.12
CA ASP A 216 -0.97 -25.79 12.06
C ASP A 216 -0.07 -24.57 12.28
N ARG A 217 -0.35 -23.48 11.55
CA ARG A 217 0.38 -22.21 11.59
C ARG A 217 -0.57 -21.03 11.43
N ASP A 218 -0.04 -19.85 11.69
CA ASP A 218 -0.80 -18.61 11.65
C ASP A 218 -0.99 -18.12 10.21
N LEU A 219 -2.26 -17.94 9.82
CA LEU A 219 -2.66 -17.32 8.56
C LEU A 219 -3.36 -15.99 8.86
N TYR A 220 -3.21 -15.01 7.97
CA TYR A 220 -3.79 -13.68 8.12
C TYR A 220 -4.38 -13.21 6.80
N TYR A 221 -5.38 -12.32 6.86
CA TYR A 221 -5.99 -11.77 5.65
C TYR A 221 -5.03 -10.81 4.94
N ALA A 222 -4.39 -9.95 5.72
CA ALA A 222 -3.53 -8.88 5.22
C ALA A 222 -2.49 -8.51 6.27
N PHE A 223 -1.60 -7.60 5.91
CA PHE A 223 -0.69 -6.94 6.84
C PHE A 223 -0.79 -5.43 6.66
N ASP A 224 -0.76 -4.71 7.79
CA ASP A 224 -0.49 -3.28 7.83
C ASP A 224 1.02 -3.12 8.04
N ILE A 225 1.71 -2.52 7.08
CA ILE A 225 3.15 -2.29 7.08
C ILE A 225 3.41 -0.78 7.19
N ILE A 226 4.22 -0.38 8.15
CA ILE A 226 4.62 1.01 8.38
C ILE A 226 6.12 1.11 8.21
N ALA A 227 6.54 1.84 7.18
CA ALA A 227 7.94 2.10 6.86
C ALA A 227 8.30 3.53 7.27
N MET A 228 9.05 3.68 8.36
CA MET A 228 9.47 4.98 8.90
C MET A 228 10.66 5.54 8.12
N LEU A 229 10.50 6.72 7.53
CA LEU A 229 11.58 7.38 6.79
C LEU A 229 12.70 7.83 7.74
N PRO A 230 13.97 7.83 7.29
CA PRO A 230 15.12 8.21 8.12
C PRO A 230 14.90 9.53 8.88
N GLY A 231 15.24 9.54 10.17
CA GLY A 231 15.03 10.67 11.08
C GLY A 231 13.67 10.72 11.78
N ASN A 232 12.78 9.75 11.54
CA ASN A 232 11.45 9.67 12.15
C ASN A 232 11.24 8.40 13.00
N GLU A 233 12.28 7.66 13.35
CA GLU A 233 12.22 6.31 13.95
C GLU A 233 11.41 6.27 15.26
N ASN A 234 11.36 7.38 16.00
CA ASN A 234 10.63 7.49 17.27
C ASN A 234 9.20 8.05 17.15
N GLN A 235 8.72 8.34 15.93
CA GLN A 235 7.43 9.03 15.70
C GLN A 235 6.31 8.10 15.23
N THR A 236 6.28 6.85 15.69
CA THR A 236 5.26 5.89 15.26
C THR A 236 3.85 6.45 15.51
N PRO A 237 2.95 6.44 14.50
CA PRO A 237 1.59 6.94 14.67
C PRO A 237 0.87 6.23 15.82
N LYS A 238 0.52 6.98 16.88
CA LYS A 238 -0.12 6.43 18.10
C LYS A 238 -1.46 5.73 17.82
N LEU A 239 -2.12 6.07 16.71
CA LEU A 239 -3.49 5.66 16.40
C LEU A 239 -3.61 4.25 15.80
N LEU A 240 -2.60 3.75 15.09
CA LEU A 240 -2.69 2.41 14.47
C LEU A 240 -2.66 1.27 15.51
N TYR A 241 -2.13 1.53 16.70
CA TYR A 241 -1.70 0.48 17.63
C TYR A 241 -2.62 0.25 18.83
N LYS A 242 -3.28 1.29 19.36
CA LYS A 242 -3.98 1.16 20.65
C LYS A 242 -5.24 0.28 20.60
N ASP A 243 -5.96 0.27 19.48
CA ASP A 243 -7.24 -0.48 19.38
C ASP A 243 -7.10 -1.84 18.69
N ARG A 244 -6.03 -2.08 17.92
CA ARG A 244 -5.84 -3.34 17.17
C ARG A 244 -4.95 -4.36 17.87
N LEU A 245 -3.90 -3.94 18.59
CA LEU A 245 -2.97 -4.87 19.24
C LEU A 245 -3.42 -5.34 20.63
N THR A 246 -4.29 -4.60 21.32
CA THR A 246 -4.75 -4.97 22.67
C THR A 246 -5.59 -6.26 22.72
N LYS A 247 -5.84 -6.91 21.57
CA LYS A 247 -6.52 -8.20 21.48
C LYS A 247 -5.70 -9.33 20.85
N THR A 248 -4.46 -9.10 20.37
CA THR A 248 -3.76 -10.09 19.52
C THR A 248 -2.24 -10.21 19.71
N SER A 249 -1.65 -9.76 20.82
CA SER A 249 -0.22 -10.01 21.09
C SER A 249 0.08 -11.52 21.13
N HIS A 250 0.59 -12.06 20.03
CA HIS A 250 0.83 -13.50 19.84
C HIS A 250 2.32 -13.76 19.53
N PRO A 251 2.93 -14.83 20.06
CA PRO A 251 4.37 -15.09 19.99
C PRO A 251 4.96 -15.35 18.59
N PHE A 252 4.17 -15.53 17.53
CA PHE A 252 4.71 -15.81 16.18
C PHE A 252 5.59 -14.66 15.64
N PHE A 253 5.38 -13.43 16.10
CA PHE A 253 6.19 -12.29 15.72
C PHE A 253 7.46 -12.13 16.54
N SER A 254 7.66 -12.85 17.66
CA SER A 254 8.92 -12.70 18.41
C SER A 254 10.10 -13.16 17.58
N ASP A 255 9.94 -14.24 16.82
CA ASP A 255 11.05 -14.85 16.09
C ASP A 255 11.42 -14.02 14.85
N TYR A 256 10.42 -13.54 14.10
CA TYR A 256 10.63 -12.59 13.01
C TYR A 256 11.09 -11.23 13.50
N GLU A 257 10.55 -10.70 14.61
CA GLU A 257 11.05 -9.44 15.17
C GLU A 257 12.50 -9.57 15.64
N LEU A 258 12.89 -10.70 16.22
CA LEU A 258 14.26 -10.97 16.63
C LEU A 258 15.18 -11.05 15.41
N GLU A 259 14.79 -11.81 14.38
CA GLU A 259 15.55 -11.93 13.13
C GLU A 259 15.66 -10.58 12.41
N ILE A 260 14.55 -9.82 12.30
CA ILE A 260 14.54 -8.48 11.72
C ILE A 260 15.41 -7.51 12.53
N LYS A 261 15.32 -7.53 13.87
CA LYS A 261 16.16 -6.67 14.73
C LYS A 261 17.64 -7.02 14.58
N ASP A 262 17.98 -8.31 14.44
CA ASP A 262 19.36 -8.74 14.22
C ASP A 262 19.87 -8.35 12.83
N ILE A 263 19.08 -8.53 11.78
CA ILE A 263 19.41 -8.07 10.43
C ILE A 263 19.58 -6.55 10.43
N GLN A 264 18.65 -5.78 10.99
CA GLN A 264 18.73 -4.33 11.12
C GLN A 264 19.97 -3.89 11.89
N LYS A 265 20.34 -4.60 12.96
CA LYS A 265 21.54 -4.35 13.75
C LYS A 265 22.82 -4.60 12.94
N GLN A 266 22.86 -5.68 12.16
CA GLN A 266 23.97 -6.00 11.25
C GLN A 266 24.10 -4.96 10.13
N VAL A 267 23.00 -4.57 9.51
CA VAL A 267 22.97 -3.52 8.48
C VAL A 267 23.45 -2.18 9.03
N ARG A 268 22.97 -1.75 10.21
CA ARG A 268 23.45 -0.52 10.89
C ARG A 268 24.93 -0.59 11.28
N LYS A 269 25.46 -1.78 11.56
CA LYS A 269 26.90 -1.98 11.82
C LYS A 269 27.70 -1.80 10.52
N LEU A 270 27.32 -2.49 9.45
CA LEU A 270 27.97 -2.39 8.15
C LEU A 270 27.92 -0.96 7.58
N GLN A 271 26.78 -0.27 7.71
CA GLN A 271 26.64 1.11 7.24
C GLN A 271 27.64 2.04 7.95
N ARG A 272 27.80 1.91 9.27
CA ARG A 272 28.79 2.67 10.04
C ARG A 272 30.23 2.37 9.61
N GLU A 273 30.54 1.13 9.28
CA GLU A 273 31.86 0.73 8.76
C GLU A 273 32.13 1.35 7.37
N ILE A 274 31.13 1.33 6.48
CA ILE A 274 31.20 1.97 5.15
C ILE A 274 31.40 3.49 5.28
N ASP A 275 30.65 4.15 6.17
CA ASP A 275 30.75 5.59 6.37
C ASP A 275 32.12 5.99 6.96
N GLY A 276 32.64 5.18 7.90
CA GLY A 276 34.00 5.35 8.43
C GLY A 276 35.08 5.19 7.37
N PHE A 277 34.93 4.22 6.46
CA PHE A 277 35.83 4.03 5.33
C PHE A 277 35.79 5.21 4.35
N ARG A 278 34.59 5.69 4.00
CA ARG A 278 34.40 6.88 3.15
C ARG A 278 35.05 8.13 3.75
N ALA A 279 34.85 8.38 5.05
CA ALA A 279 35.47 9.50 5.76
C ALA A 279 37.00 9.41 5.73
N THR A 280 37.55 8.21 5.91
CA THR A 280 39.01 7.96 5.84
C THR A 280 39.58 8.26 4.46
N ILE A 281 38.89 7.83 3.39
CA ILE A 281 39.29 8.15 2.01
C ILE A 281 39.24 9.67 1.78
N ALA A 282 38.14 10.33 2.14
CA ALA A 282 37.98 11.77 1.96
C ALA A 282 39.09 12.55 2.67
N TYR A 283 39.44 12.18 3.90
CA TYR A 283 40.53 12.78 4.66
C TYR A 283 41.90 12.59 3.98
N ARG A 284 42.20 11.38 3.49
CA ARG A 284 43.45 11.09 2.78
C ARG A 284 43.56 11.88 1.48
N VAL A 285 42.48 11.95 0.70
CA VAL A 285 42.42 12.73 -0.54
C VAL A 285 42.64 14.22 -0.25
N HIS A 286 41.95 14.78 0.73
CA HIS A 286 42.11 16.18 1.15
C HIS A 286 43.53 16.51 1.60
N THR A 287 44.12 15.63 2.43
CA THR A 287 45.49 15.81 2.94
C THR A 287 46.53 15.73 1.82
N ARG A 288 46.35 14.80 0.87
CA ARG A 288 47.21 14.69 -0.31
C ARG A 288 47.08 15.92 -1.20
N PHE A 289 45.87 16.42 -1.41
CA PHE A 289 45.61 17.61 -2.22
C PHE A 289 46.26 18.86 -1.63
N LYS A 290 46.14 19.08 -0.31
CA LYS A 290 46.84 20.15 0.42
C LYS A 290 48.36 20.07 0.27
N ARG A 291 48.93 18.87 0.27
CA ARG A 291 50.38 18.66 0.11
C ARG A 291 50.86 18.99 -1.30
N VAL A 292 50.03 18.76 -2.32
CA VAL A 292 50.36 19.05 -3.73
C VAL A 292 50.22 20.54 -4.05
N LEU A 293 49.18 21.21 -3.53
CA LEU A 293 48.92 22.62 -3.79
C LEU A 293 49.66 23.60 -2.86
N GLY A 294 50.20 23.11 -1.74
CA GLY A 294 51.00 23.91 -0.80
C GLY A 294 52.48 24.04 -1.19
N ARG A 295 52.80 23.93 -2.48
CA ARG A 295 54.12 24.17 -3.07
C ARG A 295 54.00 25.15 -4.22
#